data_AF-A0A8J3U033-F1
#
_entry.id   AF-A0A8J3U033-F1
#
_cell.length_a   1.000
_cell.length_b   1.000
_cell.length_c   1.000
_cell.angle_alpha   90.00
_cell.angle_beta   90.00
_cell.angle_gamma   90.00
#
_symmetry.space_group_name_H-M   'P 1'
#
loop_
_entity.id
_entity.type
_entity.pdbx_description
1 polymer ?
#
loop_
_entity_poly.entity_id
_entity_poly.type
_entity_poly.pdbx_seq_one_letter_code
_entity_poly.pdbx_strand_id
1 'polypeptide(L)' 'MRPVFARAASDNVRSLKVLQKAGFAVIGTEISYADGRNKEIEETILRLDGPAKTAPSDASSGERQAH' A
#
# COMPACT_ATOMS: atom_id res chain seq x y z
N MET A 1 14.78 0.82 10.20
CA MET A 1 13.38 0.68 10.69
C MET A 1 12.65 -0.30 9.79
N ARG A 2 11.69 -1.08 10.31
CA ARG A 2 10.91 -2.04 9.51
C ARG A 2 9.68 -1.34 8.91
N PRO A 3 9.38 -1.51 7.61
CA PRO A 3 8.19 -0.90 7.00
C PRO A 3 6.90 -1.45 7.62
N VAL A 4 5.88 -0.59 7.70
CA VAL A 4 4.53 -0.94 8.14
C VAL A 4 3.61 -0.97 6.93
N PHE A 5 2.81 -2.03 6.81
CA PHE A 5 1.86 -2.20 5.72
C PHE A 5 0.44 -1.99 6.23
N ALA A 6 -0.39 -1.34 5.42
CA ALA A 6 -1.82 -1.16 5.65
C ALA A 6 -2.60 -1.58 4.39
N ARG A 7 -3.84 -2.01 4.59
CA ARG A 7 -4.80 -2.32 3.52
C ARG A 7 -6.12 -1.60 3.78
N ALA A 8 -6.76 -1.15 2.72
CA ALA A 8 -8.11 -0.62 2.77
C ALA A 8 -8.82 -0.95 1.45
N ALA A 9 -10.13 -1.21 1.50
CA ALA A 9 -10.94 -1.33 0.29
C ALA A 9 -10.73 -0.10 -0.61
N SER A 10 -10.48 -0.31 -1.90
CA SER A 10 -10.17 0.77 -2.86
C SER A 10 -11.32 1.78 -2.99
N ASP A 11 -12.55 1.35 -2.73
CA ASP A 11 -13.75 2.21 -2.71
C ASP A 11 -13.88 3.08 -1.43
N ASN A 12 -13.08 2.81 -0.39
CA ASN A 12 -13.12 3.54 0.87
C ASN A 12 -12.17 4.76 0.88
N VAL A 13 -12.55 5.78 0.10
CA VAL A 13 -11.79 7.03 -0.07
C VAL A 13 -11.46 7.71 1.27
N ARG A 14 -12.33 7.60 2.27
CA ARG A 14 -12.11 8.22 3.60
C ARG A 14 -10.92 7.56 4.30
N SER A 15 -10.87 6.24 4.36
CA SER A 15 -9.75 5.51 4.98
C SER A 15 -8.45 5.75 4.23
N LEU A 16 -8.47 5.74 2.90
CA LEU A 16 -7.29 6.02 2.07
C LEU A 16 -6.70 7.40 2.37
N LYS A 17 -7.54 8.43 2.44
CA LYS A 17 -7.10 9.78 2.80
C LYS A 17 -6.49 9.86 4.19
N VAL A 18 -7.02 9.12 5.17
CA VAL A 18 -6.45 9.08 6.53
C VAL A 18 -5.07 8.43 6.51
N LEU A 19 -4.91 7.30 5.82
CA LEU A 19 -3.63 6.60 5.71
C LEU A 19 -2.58 7.45 4.99
N GLN A 20 -2.96 8.11 3.89
CA GLN A 20 -2.09 9.04 3.17
C GLN A 20 -1.66 10.21 4.07
N LYS A 21 -2.58 10.81 4.84
CA LYS A 21 -2.26 11.87 5.81
C LYS A 21 -1.35 11.37 6.94
N ALA A 22 -1.43 10.10 7.30
CA ALA A 22 -0.54 9.46 8.26
C ALA A 22 0.85 9.11 7.68
N GLY A 23 1.10 9.41 6.40
CA GLY A 23 2.39 9.22 5.75
C GLY A 23 2.53 7.89 4.99
N PHE A 24 1.45 7.10 4.88
CA PHE A 24 1.48 5.89 4.06
C PHE A 24 1.43 6.24 2.57
N ALA A 25 2.29 5.62 1.78
CA ALA A 25 2.27 5.68 0.32
C ALA A 25 1.57 4.45 -0.26
N VAL A 26 0.75 4.63 -1.30
CA VAL A 26 0.15 3.51 -2.05
C VAL A 26 1.26 2.78 -2.80
N ILE A 27 1.32 1.46 -2.66
CA ILE A 27 2.32 0.61 -3.32
C ILE A 27 1.71 -0.41 -4.28
N GLY A 28 0.39 -0.56 -4.30
CA GLY A 28 -0.31 -1.44 -5.23
C GLY A 28 -1.76 -1.68 -4.83
N THR A 29 -2.41 -2.53 -5.60
CA THR A 29 -3.77 -3.01 -5.35
C THR A 29 -3.81 -4.53 -5.51
N GLU A 30 -4.77 -5.16 -4.85
CA GLU A 30 -4.99 -6.62 -4.88
C GLU A 30 -6.49 -6.88 -4.84
N ILE A 31 -6.96 -8.00 -5.41
CA ILE A 31 -8.35 -8.44 -5.26
C ILE A 31 -8.39 -9.51 -4.17
N SER A 32 -9.26 -9.32 -3.18
CA SER A 32 -9.45 -10.26 -2.08
C SER A 32 -10.94 -10.44 -1.75
N TYR A 33 -11.30 -11.60 -1.20
CA TYR A 33 -12.67 -11.86 -0.79
C TYR A 33 -12.96 -11.18 0.56
N ALA A 34 -13.99 -10.35 0.61
CA ALA A 34 -14.43 -9.70 1.84
C ALA A 34 -15.69 -10.38 2.39
N ASP A 35 -15.54 -11.11 3.50
CA ASP A 35 -16.64 -11.82 4.16
C ASP A 35 -17.83 -10.90 4.49
N GLY A 36 -17.54 -9.69 4.99
CA GLY A 36 -18.58 -8.70 5.33
C GLY A 36 -19.36 -8.14 4.13
N ARG A 37 -18.91 -8.42 2.90
CA ARG A 37 -19.59 -8.02 1.66
C ARG A 37 -20.00 -9.22 0.79
N ASN A 38 -19.60 -10.43 1.18
CA ASN A 38 -19.82 -11.68 0.46
C ASN A 38 -19.46 -11.59 -1.04
N LYS A 39 -18.34 -10.94 -1.34
CA LYS A 39 -17.82 -10.76 -2.70
C LYS A 39 -16.33 -10.43 -2.67
N GLU A 40 -15.70 -10.62 -3.82
CA GLU A 40 -14.38 -10.06 -4.09
C GLU A 40 -14.43 -8.52 -4.14
N ILE A 41 -13.43 -7.90 -3.54
CA ILE A 41 -13.22 -6.46 -3.57
C ILE A 41 -11.77 -6.17 -3.94
N GLU A 42 -11.58 -5.00 -4.53
CA GLU A 42 -10.25 -4.44 -4.68
C GLU A 42 -9.82 -3.80 -3.36
N GLU A 43 -8.63 -4.15 -2.89
CA GLU A 43 -7.94 -3.55 -1.76
C GLU A 43 -6.72 -2.78 -2.25
N THR A 44 -6.57 -1.55 -1.76
CA THR A 44 -5.35 -0.77 -1.91
C THR A 44 -4.38 -1.14 -0.80
N ILE A 45 -3.14 -1.46 -1.18
CA ILE A 45 -2.03 -1.73 -0.27
C ILE A 45 -1.19 -0.47 -0.14
N LEU A 46 -0.90 -0.08 1.10
CA LEU A 46 -0.08 1.08 1.42
C LEU A 46 1.07 0.71 2.34
N ARG A 47 2.19 1.44 2.22
CA ARG A 47 3.39 1.24 3.03
C ARG A 47 3.81 2.56 3.68
N LEU A 48 4.14 2.49 4.97
CA LEU A 48 4.84 3.53 5.70
C LEU A 48 6.27 3.06 5.92
N ASP A 49 7.20 3.72 5.25
CA ASP A 49 8.62 3.60 5.55
C ASP A 49 8.89 4.50 6.76
N GLY A 50 9.40 3.93 7.86
CA GLY A 50 9.68 4.69 9.09
C GLY A 50 10.52 5.95 8.81
N PRO A 51 10.50 6.98 9.69
CA PRO A 51 11.08 8.29 9.41
C PRO A 51 12.47 8.15 8.80
N ALA A 52 12.55 8.49 7.51
CA ALA A 52 13.81 8.51 6.79
C ALA A 52 14.69 9.55 7.48
N LYS A 53 15.77 9.10 8.13
CA LYS A 53 16.91 9.99 8.31
C LYS A 53 17.36 10.34 6.89
N THR A 54 17.19 11.61 6.53
CA THR A 54 17.44 12.21 5.23
C THR A 54 18.64 11.58 4.51
N ALA A 55 18.41 10.95 3.35
CA ALA A 55 19.39 10.72 2.27
C ALA A 55 18.69 10.13 1.04
N PRO A 56 19.21 10.38 -0.18
CA PRO A 56 18.42 10.55 -1.39
C PRO A 56 18.01 9.23 -2.04
N SER A 57 16.96 9.34 -2.85
CA SER A 57 16.54 8.37 -3.85
C SER A 57 17.71 8.01 -4.76
N ASP A 58 18.16 6.77 -4.69
CA ASP A 58 18.86 6.16 -5.81
C ASP A 58 18.60 4.65 -5.87
N ALA A 59 18.67 4.15 -7.10
CA ALA A 59 18.63 2.75 -7.52
C ALA A 59 17.25 2.09 -7.74
N SER A 60 16.84 2.14 -9.01
CA SER A 60 16.57 0.97 -9.87
C SER A 60 15.84 -0.22 -9.22
N SER A 61 14.60 -0.45 -9.64
CA SER A 61 14.00 -1.78 -9.57
C SER A 61 13.16 -2.02 -10.82
N GLY A 62 13.60 -2.99 -11.61
CA GLY A 62 12.90 -3.44 -12.80
C GLY A 62 13.62 -4.60 -13.47
N GLU A 63 14.18 -5.54 -12.71
CA GLU A 63 14.62 -6.83 -13.26
C GLU A 63 13.75 -7.98 -12.71
N ARG A 64 13.19 -8.71 -13.69
CA ARG A 64 12.83 -10.14 -13.67
C ARG A 64 11.53 -10.56 -12.97
N GLN A 65 10.46 -10.67 -13.75
CA GLN A 65 9.56 -11.82 -13.66
C GLN A 65 10.03 -12.85 -14.71
N ALA A 66 10.54 -13.98 -14.24
CA ALA A 66 10.91 -15.12 -15.09
C ALA A 66 9.64 -15.85 -15.58
N HIS A 67 9.67 -16.30 -16.83
CA HIS A 67 8.89 -17.41 -17.37
C HIS A 67 9.87 -18.46 -17.88
#